data_AF-A0A1J5QHN2-F1
#
_entry.id   AF-A0A1J5QHN2-F1
#
_cell.length_a   1.000
_cell.length_b   1.000
_cell.length_c   1.000
_cell.angle_alpha   90.00
_cell.angle_beta   90.00
_cell.angle_gamma   90.00
#
_symmetry.space_group_name_H-M   'P 1'
#
loop_
_entity.id
_entity.type
_entity.pdbx_description
1 polymer ?
#
loop_
_entity_poly.entity_id
_entity_poly.type
_entity_poly.pdbx_seq_one_letter_code
_entity_poly.pdbx_strand_id
1 'polypeptide(L)'
;MTISTLTHLQTLEAEAIHIMREVVAEFRNPVMLYSVGKDSSVMLHLARKAFHPGPLPFSLLHVDTGYKFREMYEFRDWYTREIGAKLIIHRNEEAIADGAHPLKLGVARCCGALKTKALLDALAAGGFDAAMGGARRDEERSRAKERIFSFRDEFGQWDPKTQRPELWDLYNCRMHEGESIRVFPISNWTEMDIWQYIRQENIPIVPLYYAKERKMVKRGSMLIPADDAGNLKAGEIPESVMCRFRTLGCSPCTGAVYSSATTIEEIVAESAVATRSERETRIIDHGSNTMEDKKKEGYF
;
A
#
# COMPACT_ATOMS: atom_id res chain seq x y z
N MET A 1 -2.98 32.84 -23.53
CA MET A 1 -3.31 31.55 -22.89
C MET A 1 -4.00 31.88 -21.58
N THR A 2 -5.28 31.57 -21.44
CA THR A 2 -5.96 31.66 -20.14
C THR A 2 -5.39 30.56 -19.26
N ILE A 3 -4.67 30.93 -18.19
CA ILE A 3 -4.22 29.98 -17.18
C ILE A 3 -5.48 29.49 -16.47
N SER A 4 -5.91 28.28 -16.80
CA SER A 4 -7.00 27.59 -16.11
C SER A 4 -6.54 27.29 -14.68
N THR A 5 -7.36 27.63 -13.70
CA THR A 5 -7.16 27.16 -12.32
C THR A 5 -7.21 25.64 -12.31
N LEU A 6 -6.25 25.00 -11.64
CA LEU A 6 -6.25 23.55 -11.46
C LEU A 6 -7.43 23.13 -10.56
N THR A 7 -8.09 22.04 -10.93
CA THR A 7 -9.01 21.36 -10.03
C THR A 7 -8.24 20.71 -8.86
N HIS A 8 -8.94 20.34 -7.79
CA HIS A 8 -8.34 19.66 -6.62
C HIS A 8 -7.51 18.43 -7.01
N LEU A 9 -8.07 17.52 -7.82
CA LEU A 9 -7.34 16.31 -8.26
C LEU A 9 -6.15 16.62 -9.17
N GLN A 10 -6.21 17.69 -9.97
CA GLN A 10 -5.08 18.11 -10.80
C GLN A 10 -3.96 18.71 -9.94
N THR A 11 -4.29 19.43 -8.87
CA THR A 11 -3.30 19.92 -7.90
C THR A 11 -2.62 18.75 -7.19
N LEU A 12 -3.39 17.78 -6.69
CA LEU A 12 -2.86 16.58 -6.06
C LEU A 12 -2.00 15.72 -7.02
N GLU A 13 -2.42 15.59 -8.28
CA GLU A 13 -1.64 14.93 -9.33
C GLU A 13 -0.30 15.65 -9.57
N ALA A 14 -0.33 16.98 -9.71
CA ALA A 14 0.87 17.78 -9.93
C ALA A 14 1.86 17.67 -8.75
N GLU A 15 1.36 17.73 -7.51
CA GLU A 15 2.16 17.55 -6.29
C GLU A 15 2.83 16.17 -6.26
N ALA A 16 2.07 15.10 -6.49
CA ALA A 16 2.60 13.74 -6.47
C ALA A 16 3.64 13.51 -7.58
N ILE A 17 3.41 14.05 -8.78
CA ILE A 17 4.36 14.00 -9.89
C ILE A 17 5.63 14.77 -9.56
N HIS A 18 5.52 15.95 -8.94
CA HIS A 18 6.66 16.75 -8.49
C HIS A 18 7.52 15.97 -7.50
N ILE A 19 6.90 15.39 -6.46
CA ILE A 19 7.60 14.56 -5.46
C ILE A 19 8.33 13.39 -6.12
N MET A 20 7.69 12.66 -7.03
CA MET A 20 8.34 11.52 -7.71
C MET A 20 9.53 11.95 -8.57
N ARG A 21 9.45 13.13 -9.21
CA ARG A 21 10.56 13.68 -10.00
C ARG A 21 11.73 14.10 -9.12
N GLU A 22 11.47 14.73 -7.97
CA GLU A 22 12.49 15.06 -6.98
C GLU A 22 13.22 13.79 -6.48
N VAL A 23 12.48 12.70 -6.24
CA VAL A 23 13.09 11.41 -5.87
C VAL A 23 14.02 10.88 -6.96
N VAL A 24 13.63 10.97 -8.23
CA VAL A 24 14.48 10.49 -9.32
C VAL A 24 15.67 11.41 -9.57
N ALA A 25 15.55 12.70 -9.27
CA ALA A 25 16.63 13.67 -9.43
C ALA A 25 17.70 13.56 -8.33
N GLU A 26 17.29 13.29 -7.08
CA GLU A 26 18.17 13.38 -5.91
C GLU A 26 18.77 12.04 -5.47
N PHE A 27 18.18 10.91 -5.88
CA PHE A 27 18.54 9.58 -5.37
C PHE A 27 19.15 8.70 -6.48
N ARG A 28 20.11 7.86 -6.10
CA ARG A 28 20.88 7.04 -7.05
C ARG A 28 20.10 5.79 -7.48
N ASN A 29 19.33 5.20 -6.57
CA ASN A 29 18.64 3.94 -6.82
C ASN A 29 17.28 3.91 -6.11
N PRO A 30 16.30 4.70 -6.61
CA PRO A 30 14.95 4.67 -6.06
C PRO A 30 14.21 3.37 -6.45
N VAL A 31 13.28 2.97 -5.60
CA VAL A 31 12.33 1.88 -5.85
C VAL A 31 10.92 2.29 -5.49
N MET A 32 9.92 1.69 -6.13
CA MET A 32 8.51 1.94 -5.82
C MET A 32 7.86 0.70 -5.22
N LEU A 33 7.32 0.83 -4.01
CA LEU A 33 6.62 -0.26 -3.33
C LEU A 33 5.24 -0.46 -3.96
N TYR A 34 5.04 -1.60 -4.61
CA TYR A 34 3.81 -1.92 -5.34
C TYR A 34 3.06 -3.09 -4.69
N SER A 35 2.08 -2.75 -3.84
CA SER A 35 1.29 -3.73 -3.07
C SER A 35 0.09 -4.29 -3.83
N VAL A 36 -0.20 -3.76 -5.03
CA VAL A 36 -1.37 -4.11 -5.86
C VAL A 36 -2.70 -3.70 -5.20
N GLY A 37 -2.66 -2.79 -4.23
CA GLY A 37 -3.84 -2.11 -3.72
C GLY A 37 -4.18 -0.86 -4.54
N LYS A 38 -5.39 -0.34 -4.37
CA LYS A 38 -5.90 0.88 -5.03
C LYS A 38 -4.93 2.06 -4.93
N ASP A 39 -4.34 2.28 -3.76
CA ASP A 39 -3.44 3.40 -3.49
C ASP A 39 -2.13 3.25 -4.29
N SER A 40 -1.56 2.04 -4.31
CA SER A 40 -0.36 1.74 -5.12
C SER A 40 -0.63 1.73 -6.62
N SER A 41 -1.86 1.43 -7.07
CA SER A 41 -2.27 1.55 -8.47
C SER A 41 -2.36 3.00 -8.91
N VAL A 42 -2.92 3.88 -8.08
CA VAL A 42 -2.91 5.34 -8.32
C VAL A 42 -1.48 5.86 -8.37
N MET A 43 -0.66 5.48 -7.39
CA MET A 43 0.75 5.87 -7.36
C MET A 43 1.48 5.41 -8.65
N LEU A 44 1.23 4.19 -9.12
CA LEU A 44 1.87 3.66 -10.34
C LEU A 44 1.40 4.39 -11.59
N HIS A 45 0.13 4.78 -11.66
CA HIS A 45 -0.39 5.63 -12.73
C HIS A 45 0.27 7.01 -12.74
N LEU A 46 0.40 7.64 -11.56
CA LEU A 46 1.09 8.92 -11.39
C LEU A 46 2.56 8.83 -11.81
N ALA A 47 3.25 7.75 -11.45
CA ALA A 47 4.63 7.50 -11.88
C ALA A 47 4.74 7.42 -13.41
N ARG A 48 3.81 6.73 -14.08
CA ARG A 48 3.77 6.68 -15.55
C ARG A 48 3.55 8.06 -16.17
N LYS A 49 2.69 8.90 -15.58
CA LYS A 49 2.52 10.30 -16.00
C LYS A 49 3.78 11.13 -15.78
N ALA A 50 4.45 10.96 -14.63
CA ALA A 50 5.62 11.73 -14.25
C ALA A 50 6.78 11.59 -15.26
N PHE A 51 6.95 10.40 -15.82
CA PHE A 51 8.08 10.07 -16.70
C PHE A 51 7.71 9.81 -18.17
N HIS A 52 6.45 10.01 -18.54
CA HIS A 52 6.02 9.94 -19.94
C HIS A 52 6.83 10.93 -20.83
N PRO A 53 7.23 10.55 -22.06
CA PRO A 53 6.98 9.26 -22.75
C PRO A 53 8.01 8.16 -22.47
N GLY A 54 8.97 8.40 -21.56
CA GLY A 54 9.97 7.41 -21.18
C GLY A 54 9.41 6.27 -20.29
N PRO A 55 10.18 5.19 -20.13
CA PRO A 55 9.87 4.15 -19.15
C PRO A 55 10.07 4.67 -17.72
N LEU A 56 9.61 3.89 -16.73
CA LEU A 56 9.89 4.17 -15.33
C LEU A 56 11.42 4.09 -15.08
N PRO A 57 12.05 5.12 -14.49
CA PRO A 57 13.49 5.13 -14.22
C PRO A 57 13.88 4.29 -12.99
N PHE A 58 12.92 3.61 -12.36
CA PHE A 58 13.10 2.76 -11.19
C PHE A 58 12.34 1.44 -11.33
N SER A 59 12.71 0.47 -10.50
CA SER A 59 11.99 -0.80 -10.41
C SER A 59 10.78 -0.70 -9.47
N LEU A 60 9.80 -1.57 -9.68
CA LEU A 60 8.75 -1.85 -8.70
C LEU A 60 9.25 -2.94 -7.74
N LEU A 61 8.88 -2.87 -6.47
CA LEU A 61 9.17 -3.89 -5.46
C LEU A 61 7.86 -4.37 -4.83
N HIS A 62 7.63 -5.68 -4.87
CA HIS A 62 6.52 -6.33 -4.18
C HIS A 62 7.06 -7.29 -3.10
N VAL A 63 6.71 -7.01 -1.85
CA VAL A 63 6.94 -7.93 -0.73
C VAL A 63 5.82 -8.98 -0.70
N ASP A 64 6.18 -10.17 -1.14
CA ASP A 64 5.27 -11.30 -1.23
C ASP A 64 5.34 -12.14 0.04
N THR A 65 4.23 -12.19 0.76
CA THR A 65 4.12 -12.92 2.02
C THR A 65 3.75 -14.39 1.80
N GLY A 66 3.47 -14.82 0.57
CA GLY A 66 2.89 -16.13 0.26
C GLY A 66 1.39 -16.27 0.57
N TYR A 67 0.75 -15.19 1.03
CA TYR A 67 -0.64 -15.19 1.52
C TYR A 67 -1.50 -14.10 0.86
N LYS A 68 -1.12 -13.56 -0.30
CA LYS A 68 -1.99 -12.61 -1.01
C LYS A 68 -3.13 -13.39 -1.65
N PHE A 69 -4.22 -12.69 -1.97
CA PHE A 69 -5.28 -13.28 -2.76
C PHE A 69 -4.78 -13.63 -4.16
N ARG A 70 -5.33 -14.69 -4.75
CA ARG A 70 -4.97 -15.13 -6.10
C ARG A 70 -5.18 -14.02 -7.14
N GLU A 71 -6.29 -13.30 -7.05
CA GLU A 71 -6.61 -12.19 -7.96
C GLU A 71 -5.59 -11.05 -7.86
N MET A 72 -4.92 -10.87 -6.71
CA MET A 72 -3.85 -9.89 -6.58
C MET A 72 -2.60 -10.32 -7.36
N TYR A 73 -2.23 -11.61 -7.31
CA TYR A 73 -1.10 -12.13 -8.08
C TYR A 73 -1.36 -12.05 -9.59
N GLU A 74 -2.55 -12.49 -10.02
CA GLU A 74 -2.94 -12.44 -11.43
C GLU A 74 -2.95 -11.00 -11.96
N PHE A 75 -3.53 -10.06 -11.21
CA PHE A 75 -3.54 -8.65 -11.59
C PHE A 75 -2.12 -8.05 -11.65
N ARG A 76 -1.28 -8.32 -10.63
CA ARG A 76 0.11 -7.84 -10.58
C ARG A 76 0.89 -8.27 -11.81
N ASP A 77 0.86 -9.56 -12.12
CA ASP A 77 1.68 -10.15 -13.18
C ASP A 77 1.20 -9.73 -14.57
N TRP A 78 -0.11 -9.57 -14.74
CA TRP A 78 -0.69 -8.99 -15.96
C TRP A 78 -0.31 -7.51 -16.11
N TYR A 79 -0.60 -6.67 -15.10
CA TYR A 79 -0.47 -5.23 -15.23
C TYR A 79 0.97 -4.77 -15.37
N THR A 80 1.89 -5.39 -14.62
CA THR A 80 3.33 -5.06 -14.71
C THR A 80 3.91 -5.42 -16.07
N ARG A 81 3.46 -6.53 -16.68
CA ARG A 81 3.81 -6.92 -18.05
C ARG A 81 3.23 -5.96 -19.08
N GLU A 82 1.95 -5.61 -18.95
CA GLU A 82 1.24 -4.70 -19.85
C GLU A 82 1.94 -3.34 -19.96
N ILE A 83 2.41 -2.80 -18.84
CA ILE A 83 3.10 -1.49 -18.82
C ILE A 83 4.62 -1.60 -19.03
N GLY A 84 5.17 -2.82 -19.19
CA GLY A 84 6.61 -3.05 -19.33
C GLY A 84 7.45 -2.69 -18.10
N ALA A 85 6.86 -2.72 -16.89
CA ALA A 85 7.57 -2.37 -15.66
C ALA A 85 8.45 -3.51 -15.16
N LYS A 86 9.66 -3.19 -14.69
CA LYS A 86 10.53 -4.14 -14.00
C LYS A 86 10.01 -4.35 -12.58
N LEU A 87 9.48 -5.54 -12.30
CA LEU A 87 9.01 -5.95 -10.99
C LEU A 87 10.03 -6.85 -10.29
N ILE A 88 10.43 -6.44 -9.08
CA ILE A 88 11.22 -7.24 -8.15
C ILE A 88 10.24 -7.84 -7.13
N ILE A 89 10.29 -9.16 -6.97
CA ILE A 89 9.51 -9.87 -5.96
C ILE A 89 10.49 -10.33 -4.89
N HIS A 90 10.20 -10.01 -3.63
CA HIS A 90 11.01 -10.45 -2.51
C HIS A 90 10.13 -11.20 -1.49
N ARG A 91 10.65 -12.31 -0.97
CA ARG A 91 9.99 -13.23 -0.05
C ARG A 91 10.94 -13.59 1.06
N ASN A 92 10.43 -13.65 2.30
CA ASN A 92 11.18 -14.26 3.40
C ASN A 92 10.96 -15.79 3.36
N GLU A 93 11.75 -16.47 2.53
CA GLU A 93 11.61 -17.91 2.31
C GLU A 93 11.86 -18.74 3.58
N GLU A 94 12.73 -18.28 4.48
CA GLU A 94 12.97 -18.93 5.78
C GLU A 94 11.70 -18.92 6.64
N ALA A 95 11.09 -17.76 6.84
CA ALA A 95 9.85 -17.65 7.61
C ALA A 95 8.69 -18.43 6.96
N ILE A 96 8.62 -18.46 5.62
CA ILE A 96 7.62 -19.25 4.90
C ILE A 96 7.85 -20.75 5.14
N ALA A 97 9.09 -21.23 5.05
CA ALA A 97 9.45 -22.62 5.30
C ALA A 97 9.16 -23.05 6.74
N ASP A 98 9.34 -22.15 7.72
CA ASP A 98 9.00 -22.37 9.13
C ASP A 98 7.48 -22.36 9.42
N GLY A 99 6.66 -22.15 8.37
CA GLY A 99 5.21 -22.10 8.45
C GLY A 99 4.71 -20.86 9.19
N ALA A 100 5.34 -19.70 8.96
CA ALA A 100 4.90 -18.44 9.54
C ALA A 100 3.47 -18.11 9.11
N HIS A 101 2.53 -18.26 10.04
CA HIS A 101 1.11 -17.99 9.81
C HIS A 101 0.52 -17.18 10.96
N PRO A 102 -0.43 -16.25 10.72
CA PRO A 102 -1.03 -15.46 11.79
C PRO A 102 -1.68 -16.30 12.89
N LEU A 103 -2.26 -17.47 12.57
CA LEU A 103 -2.84 -18.37 13.59
C LEU A 103 -1.77 -19.10 14.44
N LYS A 104 -0.55 -19.27 13.92
CA LYS A 104 0.56 -19.97 14.63
C LYS A 104 1.40 -19.00 15.45
N LEU A 105 1.79 -17.87 14.85
CA LEU A 105 2.72 -16.91 15.46
C LEU A 105 2.02 -15.70 16.09
N GLY A 106 0.74 -15.48 15.78
CA GLY A 106 0.08 -14.21 16.01
C GLY A 106 0.38 -13.21 14.87
N VAL A 107 -0.55 -12.26 14.68
CA VAL A 107 -0.51 -11.32 13.54
C VAL A 107 0.75 -10.45 13.53
N ALA A 108 1.16 -9.93 14.70
CA ALA A 108 2.32 -9.05 14.82
C ALA A 108 3.62 -9.75 14.41
N ARG A 109 3.94 -10.91 15.01
CA ARG A 109 5.16 -11.67 14.67
C ARG A 109 5.17 -12.15 13.23
N CYS A 110 4.04 -12.63 12.73
CA CYS A 110 3.92 -13.05 11.33
C CYS A 110 4.17 -11.89 10.36
N CYS A 111 3.59 -10.70 10.61
CA CYS A 111 3.83 -9.54 9.75
C CYS A 111 5.24 -8.96 9.91
N GLY A 112 5.83 -9.00 11.10
CA GLY A 112 7.23 -8.64 11.32
C GLY A 112 8.15 -9.50 10.46
N ALA A 113 7.96 -10.82 10.44
CA ALA A 113 8.76 -11.73 9.64
C ALA A 113 8.50 -11.61 8.12
N LEU A 114 7.23 -11.68 7.70
CA LEU A 114 6.87 -11.79 6.29
C LEU A 114 6.78 -10.45 5.54
N LYS A 115 6.63 -9.33 6.27
CA LYS A 115 6.53 -8.00 5.64
C LYS A 115 7.70 -7.11 6.00
N THR A 116 7.92 -6.87 7.29
CA THR A 116 8.91 -5.88 7.73
C THR A 116 10.32 -6.34 7.45
N LYS A 117 10.70 -7.53 7.96
CA LYS A 117 12.00 -8.12 7.69
C LYS A 117 12.22 -8.33 6.18
N ALA A 118 11.23 -8.91 5.50
CA ALA A 118 11.29 -9.09 4.04
C ALA A 118 11.48 -7.77 3.27
N LEU A 119 10.87 -6.66 3.70
CA LEU A 119 11.08 -5.35 3.10
C LEU A 119 12.49 -4.83 3.35
N LEU A 120 12.97 -4.88 4.60
CA LEU A 120 14.32 -4.43 4.95
C LEU A 120 15.39 -5.24 4.20
N ASP A 121 15.24 -6.57 4.16
CA ASP A 121 16.13 -7.47 3.42
C ASP A 121 16.11 -7.14 1.91
N ALA A 122 14.93 -6.86 1.34
CA ALA A 122 14.81 -6.46 -0.07
C ALA A 122 15.48 -5.11 -0.37
N LEU A 123 15.32 -4.13 0.52
CA LEU A 123 15.91 -2.80 0.37
C LEU A 123 17.43 -2.86 0.45
N ALA A 124 17.97 -3.60 1.43
CA ALA A 124 19.40 -3.85 1.58
C ALA A 124 19.97 -4.61 0.37
N ALA A 125 19.34 -5.72 -0.04
CA ALA A 125 19.80 -6.52 -1.18
C ALA A 125 19.76 -5.75 -2.52
N GLY A 126 18.80 -4.83 -2.67
CA GLY A 126 18.68 -3.97 -3.84
C GLY A 126 19.57 -2.72 -3.79
N GLY A 127 20.17 -2.40 -2.65
CA GLY A 127 20.91 -1.15 -2.44
C GLY A 127 20.05 0.08 -2.71
N PHE A 128 18.78 0.07 -2.31
CA PHE A 128 17.84 1.15 -2.58
C PHE A 128 17.97 2.27 -1.54
N ASP A 129 18.22 3.50 -2.00
CA ASP A 129 18.38 4.70 -1.16
C ASP A 129 17.07 5.49 -1.00
N ALA A 130 16.08 5.25 -1.85
CA ALA A 130 14.71 5.74 -1.72
C ALA A 130 13.67 4.65 -2.00
N ALA A 131 12.62 4.59 -1.18
CA ALA A 131 11.47 3.73 -1.41
C ALA A 131 10.16 4.54 -1.38
N MET A 132 9.48 4.62 -2.51
CA MET A 132 8.19 5.30 -2.64
C MET A 132 7.04 4.38 -2.20
N GLY A 133 6.26 4.79 -1.20
CA GLY A 133 5.13 4.06 -0.63
C GLY A 133 3.80 4.79 -0.82
N GLY A 134 2.72 4.01 -0.98
CA GLY A 134 1.36 4.52 -1.18
C GLY A 134 0.61 4.84 0.12
N ALA A 135 1.33 5.23 1.18
CA ALA A 135 0.74 5.56 2.47
C ALA A 135 0.12 6.96 2.46
N ARG A 136 -1.05 7.13 3.09
CA ARG A 136 -1.74 8.42 3.18
C ARG A 136 -1.96 8.88 4.62
N ARG A 137 -2.05 10.19 4.85
CA ARG A 137 -2.28 10.77 6.19
C ARG A 137 -3.68 10.47 6.73
N ASP A 138 -4.69 10.36 5.85
CA ASP A 138 -6.08 10.09 6.26
C ASP A 138 -6.34 8.63 6.67
N GLU A 139 -5.47 7.70 6.24
CA GLU A 139 -5.72 6.25 6.36
C GLU A 139 -5.87 5.81 7.82
N GLU A 140 -5.11 6.44 8.71
CA GLU A 140 -5.05 6.11 10.14
C GLU A 140 -4.63 7.35 10.95
N ARG A 141 -5.25 7.58 12.11
CA ARG A 141 -4.96 8.74 12.99
C ARG A 141 -3.47 8.90 13.31
N SER A 142 -2.77 7.77 13.42
CA SER A 142 -1.35 7.71 13.75
C SER A 142 -0.44 8.27 12.65
N ARG A 143 -0.93 8.37 11.40
CA ARG A 143 -0.21 8.92 10.24
C ARG A 143 -0.47 10.40 9.97
N ALA A 144 -1.33 11.05 10.74
CA ALA A 144 -1.67 12.46 10.51
C ALA A 144 -0.45 13.40 10.60
N LYS A 145 0.63 12.98 11.28
CA LYS A 145 1.88 13.73 11.42
C LYS A 145 3.01 13.20 10.52
N GLU A 146 2.71 12.30 9.59
CA GLU A 146 3.70 11.74 8.67
C GLU A 146 4.20 12.82 7.71
N ARG A 147 5.51 12.77 7.43
CA ARG A 147 6.18 13.62 6.44
C ARG A 147 6.14 12.96 5.07
N ILE A 148 6.30 13.72 4.00
CA ILE A 148 6.44 13.14 2.66
C ILE A 148 7.77 12.36 2.57
N PHE A 149 8.86 12.92 3.11
CA PHE A 149 10.19 12.30 3.20
C PHE A 149 10.48 11.86 4.63
N SER A 150 10.56 10.55 4.86
CA SER A 150 10.75 9.92 6.16
C SER A 150 12.11 9.22 6.21
N PHE A 151 13.06 9.81 6.93
CA PHE A 151 14.47 9.41 6.96
C PHE A 151 14.68 8.14 7.80
N ARG A 152 15.54 7.26 7.31
CA ARG A 152 15.93 5.99 7.94
C ARG A 152 17.45 5.91 8.08
N ASP A 153 17.90 5.42 9.23
CA ASP A 153 19.32 5.15 9.46
C ASP A 153 19.80 3.91 8.67
N GLU A 154 21.07 3.55 8.85
CA GLU A 154 21.71 2.40 8.19
C GLU A 154 21.07 1.05 8.50
N PHE A 155 20.30 0.95 9.59
CA PHE A 155 19.55 -0.25 9.99
C PHE A 155 18.09 -0.19 9.56
N GLY A 156 17.67 0.89 8.88
CA GLY A 156 16.29 1.11 8.45
C GLY A 156 15.37 1.65 9.54
N GLN A 157 15.90 2.06 10.69
CA GLN A 157 15.13 2.58 11.81
C GLN A 157 14.83 4.08 11.65
N TRP A 158 13.80 4.54 12.36
CA TRP A 158 13.36 5.93 12.33
C TRP A 158 13.75 6.67 13.61
N ASP A 159 14.37 7.85 13.46
CA ASP A 159 14.65 8.79 14.56
C ASP A 159 13.85 10.08 14.37
N PRO A 160 13.03 10.53 15.34
CA PRO A 160 12.31 11.80 15.25
C PRO A 160 13.23 13.02 15.04
N LYS A 161 14.46 13.00 15.55
CA LYS A 161 15.40 14.14 15.51
C LYS A 161 16.03 14.35 14.14
N THR A 162 16.08 13.31 13.31
CA THR A 162 16.68 13.37 11.96
C THR A 162 15.67 13.78 10.89
N GLN A 163 14.39 13.89 11.26
CA GLN A 163 13.31 14.29 10.36
C GLN A 163 13.35 15.79 10.07
N ARG A 164 13.04 16.16 8.83
CA ARG A 164 13.25 17.53 8.34
C ARG A 164 11.94 18.28 8.13
N PRO A 165 11.86 19.59 8.43
CA PRO A 165 10.75 20.42 7.99
C PRO A 165 10.61 20.39 6.46
N GLU A 166 9.38 20.31 5.99
CA GLU A 166 9.02 20.35 4.57
C GLU A 166 8.29 21.68 4.35
N LEU A 167 8.93 22.64 3.68
CA LEU A 167 8.41 23.98 3.47
C LEU A 167 8.12 24.17 1.99
N TRP A 168 6.90 24.63 1.65
CA TRP A 168 6.40 24.66 0.27
C TRP A 168 6.53 23.27 -0.38
N ASP A 169 7.02 23.23 -1.62
CA ASP A 169 7.32 22.02 -2.39
C ASP A 169 8.84 21.79 -2.46
N LEU A 170 9.58 22.22 -1.42
CA LEU A 170 11.02 22.07 -1.31
C LEU A 170 11.38 20.96 -0.31
N TYR A 171 12.10 19.96 -0.79
CA TYR A 171 12.50 18.78 -0.01
C TYR A 171 14.01 18.75 0.16
N ASN A 172 14.48 18.62 1.40
CA ASN A 172 15.90 18.44 1.67
C ASN A 172 16.24 16.95 1.66
N CYS A 173 16.70 16.42 0.53
CA CYS A 173 16.96 14.99 0.30
C CYS A 173 18.36 14.51 0.69
N ARG A 174 19.25 15.38 1.20
CA ARG A 174 20.64 15.01 1.53
C ARG A 174 20.69 13.86 2.53
N MET A 175 21.53 12.86 2.34
CA MET A 175 21.67 11.76 3.31
C MET A 175 23.13 11.33 3.43
N HIS A 176 23.45 10.67 4.53
CA HIS A 176 24.73 10.01 4.72
C HIS A 176 24.76 8.66 3.99
N GLU A 177 25.96 8.14 3.75
CA GLU A 177 26.11 6.80 3.18
C GLU A 177 25.50 5.76 4.12
N GLY A 178 24.74 4.82 3.57
CA GLY A 178 24.01 3.79 4.32
C GLY A 178 22.59 4.20 4.74
N GLU A 179 22.26 5.49 4.81
CA GLU A 179 20.89 5.94 5.08
C GLU A 179 19.95 5.68 3.89
N SER A 180 18.65 5.62 4.17
CA SER A 180 17.62 5.54 3.12
C SER A 180 16.41 6.38 3.48
N ILE A 181 15.55 6.68 2.50
CA ILE A 181 14.34 7.47 2.73
C ILE A 181 13.10 6.69 2.30
N ARG A 182 12.02 6.80 3.07
CA ARG A 182 10.67 6.41 2.65
C ARG A 182 9.96 7.66 2.16
N VAL A 183 9.43 7.61 0.94
CA VAL A 183 8.78 8.76 0.31
C VAL A 183 7.31 8.44 0.07
N PHE A 184 6.40 9.36 0.38
CA PHE A 184 4.96 9.14 0.27
C PHE A 184 4.29 10.17 -0.67
N PRO A 185 4.39 9.99 -2.00
CA PRO A 185 3.92 10.98 -2.98
C PRO A 185 2.43 11.31 -2.89
N ILE A 186 1.63 10.38 -2.36
CA ILE A 186 0.18 10.54 -2.23
C ILE A 186 -0.26 10.85 -0.79
N SER A 187 0.67 11.32 0.06
CA SER A 187 0.41 11.53 1.49
C SER A 187 -0.79 12.46 1.78
N ASN A 188 -1.06 13.42 0.88
CA ASN A 188 -2.14 14.40 0.98
C ASN A 188 -3.48 13.94 0.39
N TRP A 189 -3.54 12.74 -0.18
CA TRP A 189 -4.74 12.22 -0.81
C TRP A 189 -5.66 11.56 0.21
N THR A 190 -6.97 11.74 0.06
CA THR A 190 -7.99 11.03 0.84
C THR A 190 -8.44 9.74 0.16
N GLU A 191 -9.17 8.88 0.88
CA GLU A 191 -9.78 7.69 0.26
C GLU A 191 -10.71 8.10 -0.90
N MET A 192 -11.44 9.20 -0.73
CA MET A 192 -12.33 9.73 -1.77
C MET A 192 -11.52 10.19 -2.98
N ASP A 193 -10.41 10.92 -2.80
CA ASP A 193 -9.57 11.36 -3.91
C ASP A 193 -9.03 10.17 -4.72
N ILE A 194 -8.60 9.10 -4.05
CA ILE A 194 -8.13 7.87 -4.69
C ILE A 194 -9.23 7.25 -5.57
N TRP A 195 -10.45 7.09 -5.04
CA TRP A 195 -11.55 6.51 -5.83
C TRP A 195 -11.99 7.42 -6.98
N GLN A 196 -12.07 8.72 -6.73
CA GLN A 196 -12.41 9.71 -7.76
C GLN A 196 -11.40 9.73 -8.90
N TYR A 197 -10.11 9.62 -8.55
CA TYR A 197 -9.03 9.59 -9.53
C TYR A 197 -8.98 8.27 -10.30
N ILE A 198 -9.20 7.14 -9.64
CA ILE A 198 -9.37 5.83 -10.31
C ILE A 198 -10.50 5.92 -11.34
N ARG A 199 -11.62 6.54 -10.98
CA ARG A 199 -12.76 6.77 -11.89
C ARG A 199 -12.39 7.69 -13.05
N GLN A 200 -11.82 8.85 -12.76
CA GLN A 200 -11.49 9.87 -13.77
C GLN A 200 -10.48 9.35 -14.80
N GLU A 201 -9.48 8.60 -14.35
CA GLU A 201 -8.37 8.12 -15.16
C GLU A 201 -8.58 6.69 -15.68
N ASN A 202 -9.71 6.06 -15.35
CA ASN A 202 -10.03 4.66 -15.66
C ASN A 202 -8.90 3.69 -15.26
N ILE A 203 -8.36 3.85 -14.06
CA ILE A 203 -7.22 3.06 -13.57
C ILE A 203 -7.71 1.64 -13.27
N PRO A 204 -7.09 0.59 -13.86
CA PRO A 204 -7.46 -0.77 -13.56
C PRO A 204 -7.11 -1.11 -12.11
N ILE A 205 -7.99 -1.86 -11.44
CA ILE A 205 -7.82 -2.29 -10.06
C ILE A 205 -8.16 -3.78 -9.91
N VAL A 206 -7.72 -4.37 -8.80
CA VAL A 206 -7.97 -5.78 -8.50
C VAL A 206 -9.48 -6.05 -8.37
N PRO A 207 -10.01 -7.13 -8.99
CA PRO A 207 -11.44 -7.46 -8.93
C PRO A 207 -12.05 -7.60 -7.52
N LEU A 208 -11.23 -7.80 -6.50
CA LEU A 208 -11.63 -7.88 -5.09
C LEU A 208 -12.27 -6.59 -4.57
N TYR A 209 -11.99 -5.44 -5.19
CA TYR A 209 -12.62 -4.18 -4.84
C TYR A 209 -14.10 -4.11 -5.24
N TYR A 210 -14.53 -4.93 -6.20
CA TYR A 210 -15.93 -5.02 -6.63
C TYR A 210 -16.68 -6.11 -5.86
N ALA A 211 -17.94 -5.82 -5.59
CA ALA A 211 -18.84 -6.72 -4.92
C ALA A 211 -19.06 -7.99 -5.74
N LYS A 212 -18.93 -9.14 -5.09
CA LYS A 212 -19.21 -10.46 -5.66
C LYS A 212 -19.65 -11.37 -4.53
N GLU A 213 -20.46 -12.36 -4.88
CA GLU A 213 -20.78 -13.44 -3.97
C GLU A 213 -19.52 -14.27 -3.70
N ARG A 214 -19.15 -14.39 -2.42
CA ARG A 214 -17.96 -15.12 -1.96
C ARG A 214 -18.29 -15.96 -0.74
N LYS A 215 -17.56 -17.06 -0.55
CA LYS A 215 -17.66 -17.86 0.67
C LYS A 215 -16.92 -17.13 1.80
N MET A 216 -17.67 -16.78 2.83
CA MET A 216 -17.23 -15.95 3.94
C MET A 216 -17.61 -16.58 5.26
N VAL A 217 -16.80 -16.38 6.28
CA VAL A 217 -17.13 -16.71 7.67
C VAL A 217 -17.24 -15.43 8.47
N LYS A 218 -18.34 -15.29 9.22
CA LYS A 218 -18.55 -14.15 10.11
C LYS A 218 -17.84 -14.37 11.44
N ARG A 219 -16.86 -13.53 11.76
CA ARG A 219 -16.18 -13.50 13.06
C ARG A 219 -16.40 -12.16 13.73
N GLY A 220 -17.37 -12.10 14.64
CA GLY A 220 -17.81 -10.83 15.22
C GLY A 220 -18.40 -9.92 14.14
N SER A 221 -17.79 -8.74 13.94
CA SER A 221 -18.17 -7.79 12.89
C SER A 221 -17.44 -8.01 11.56
N MET A 222 -16.46 -8.92 11.49
CA MET A 222 -15.62 -9.11 10.30
C MET A 222 -16.13 -10.26 9.43
N LEU A 223 -16.06 -10.08 8.10
CA LEU A 223 -16.25 -11.16 7.12
C LEU A 223 -14.89 -11.67 6.69
N ILE A 224 -14.54 -12.90 7.05
CA ILE A 224 -13.26 -13.52 6.73
C ILE A 224 -13.40 -14.41 5.49
N PRO A 225 -12.51 -14.28 4.49
CA PRO A 225 -12.52 -15.12 3.30
C PRO A 225 -12.28 -16.58 3.63
N ALA A 226 -13.15 -17.46 3.13
CA ALA A 226 -13.09 -18.90 3.35
C ALA A 226 -12.39 -19.68 2.22
N ASP A 227 -11.88 -18.99 1.20
CA ASP A 227 -11.26 -19.60 0.02
C ASP A 227 -9.95 -20.35 0.36
N ASP A 228 -9.31 -19.98 1.47
CA ASP A 228 -8.17 -20.71 2.04
C ASP A 228 -8.62 -21.37 3.35
N ALA A 229 -8.62 -22.72 3.38
CA ALA A 229 -8.98 -23.49 4.56
C ALA A 229 -8.09 -23.17 5.77
N GLY A 230 -6.85 -22.72 5.55
CA GLY A 230 -5.94 -22.25 6.59
C GLY A 230 -6.43 -21.01 7.33
N ASN A 231 -7.40 -20.28 6.75
CA ASN A 231 -8.01 -19.13 7.40
C ASN A 231 -9.09 -19.52 8.40
N LEU A 232 -9.66 -20.74 8.35
CA LEU A 232 -10.84 -21.17 9.11
C LEU A 232 -10.47 -21.74 10.49
N LYS A 233 -11.34 -21.54 11.48
CA LYS A 233 -11.27 -22.22 12.79
C LYS A 233 -12.14 -23.46 12.76
N ALA A 234 -11.85 -24.41 13.65
CA ALA A 234 -12.64 -25.64 13.76
C ALA A 234 -14.13 -25.33 14.02
N GLY A 235 -15.00 -25.92 13.20
CA GLY A 235 -16.45 -25.79 13.30
C GLY A 235 -17.06 -24.57 12.59
N GLU A 236 -16.27 -23.72 11.96
CA GLU A 236 -16.80 -22.60 11.18
C GLU A 236 -17.34 -23.07 9.82
N ILE A 237 -18.57 -22.65 9.50
CA ILE A 237 -19.26 -23.00 8.26
C ILE A 237 -19.31 -21.75 7.37
N PRO A 238 -18.67 -21.77 6.19
CA PRO A 238 -18.73 -20.65 5.25
C PRO A 238 -20.12 -20.43 4.67
N GLU A 239 -20.55 -19.19 4.62
CA GLU A 239 -21.79 -18.74 3.98
C GLU A 239 -21.50 -17.95 2.71
N SER A 240 -22.42 -18.01 1.75
CA SER A 240 -22.36 -17.18 0.55
C SER A 240 -22.81 -15.76 0.88
N VAL A 241 -21.94 -14.78 0.66
CA VAL A 241 -22.22 -13.38 0.97
C VAL A 241 -21.79 -12.48 -0.17
N MET A 242 -22.69 -11.57 -0.59
CA MET A 242 -22.35 -10.45 -1.49
C MET A 242 -21.51 -9.42 -0.72
N CYS A 243 -20.24 -9.33 -1.07
CA CYS A 243 -19.27 -8.52 -0.33
C CYS A 243 -18.15 -8.02 -1.24
N ARG A 244 -17.39 -7.03 -0.76
CA ARG A 244 -16.17 -6.53 -1.40
C ARG A 244 -15.09 -6.24 -0.36
N PHE A 245 -13.86 -5.99 -0.81
CA PHE A 245 -12.77 -5.55 0.06
C PHE A 245 -12.51 -4.06 -0.11
N ARG A 246 -12.47 -3.29 0.99
CA ARG A 246 -12.09 -1.86 0.95
C ARG A 246 -10.58 -1.65 0.96
N THR A 247 -9.84 -2.60 1.54
CA THR A 247 -8.39 -2.64 1.59
C THR A 247 -7.89 -4.05 1.33
N LEU A 248 -6.69 -4.17 0.79
CA LEU A 248 -6.11 -5.47 0.42
C LEU A 248 -4.77 -5.72 1.14
N GLY A 249 -4.46 -6.99 1.34
CA GLY A 249 -3.18 -7.45 1.85
C GLY A 249 -3.17 -8.97 1.93
N CYS A 250 -2.77 -9.54 3.06
CA CYS A 250 -2.76 -10.99 3.22
C CYS A 250 -4.18 -11.48 3.51
N SER A 251 -4.64 -12.52 2.83
CA SER A 251 -5.96 -13.14 3.02
C SER A 251 -6.30 -13.47 4.49
N PRO A 252 -5.40 -14.04 5.34
CA PRO A 252 -5.72 -14.32 6.75
C PRO A 252 -5.97 -13.06 7.60
N CYS A 253 -5.56 -11.87 7.12
CA CYS A 253 -5.59 -10.62 7.88
C CYS A 253 -6.47 -9.54 7.22
N THR A 254 -7.25 -9.90 6.20
CA THR A 254 -8.08 -8.96 5.44
C THR A 254 -9.54 -9.40 5.47
N GLY A 255 -10.39 -8.63 6.16
CA GLY A 255 -11.83 -8.83 6.11
C GLY A 255 -12.51 -8.09 4.96
N ALA A 256 -13.61 -8.65 4.48
CA ALA A 256 -14.53 -8.02 3.54
C ALA A 256 -15.62 -7.21 4.27
N VAL A 257 -16.36 -6.40 3.50
CA VAL A 257 -17.58 -5.71 3.94
C VAL A 257 -18.76 -6.16 3.08
N TYR A 258 -19.96 -6.25 3.66
CA TYR A 258 -21.19 -6.38 2.88
C TYR A 258 -21.31 -5.19 1.94
N SER A 259 -21.55 -5.45 0.66
CA SER A 259 -21.66 -4.41 -0.36
C SER A 259 -22.30 -4.99 -1.61
N SER A 260 -23.05 -4.18 -2.34
CA SER A 260 -23.56 -4.49 -3.67
C SER A 260 -22.83 -3.72 -4.78
N ALA A 261 -21.76 -2.99 -4.46
CA ALA A 261 -21.05 -2.12 -5.40
C ALA A 261 -20.18 -2.92 -6.38
N THR A 262 -20.73 -3.17 -7.57
CA THR A 262 -20.13 -3.92 -8.69
C THR A 262 -19.40 -3.03 -9.70
N THR A 263 -19.60 -1.71 -9.64
CA THR A 263 -18.94 -0.72 -10.51
C THR A 263 -18.12 0.30 -9.72
N ILE A 264 -17.25 1.06 -10.41
CA ILE A 264 -16.48 2.14 -9.77
C ILE A 264 -17.42 3.25 -9.28
N GLU A 265 -18.46 3.55 -10.03
CA GLU A 265 -19.48 4.56 -9.70
C GLU A 265 -20.18 4.19 -8.39
N GLU A 266 -20.56 2.93 -8.23
CA GLU A 266 -21.16 2.41 -7.00
C GLU A 266 -20.17 2.43 -5.84
N ILE A 267 -18.89 2.11 -6.06
CA ILE A 267 -17.85 2.19 -5.02
C ILE A 267 -17.63 3.64 -4.56
N VAL A 268 -17.61 4.60 -5.48
CA VAL A 268 -17.48 6.03 -5.16
C VAL A 268 -18.71 6.48 -4.34
N ALA A 269 -19.92 6.11 -4.76
CA ALA A 269 -21.15 6.46 -4.04
C ALA A 269 -21.18 5.85 -2.63
N GLU A 270 -20.78 4.58 -2.48
CA GLU A 270 -20.71 3.90 -1.19
C GLU A 270 -19.66 4.53 -0.28
N SER A 271 -18.47 4.85 -0.82
CA SER A 271 -17.39 5.48 -0.05
C SER A 271 -17.75 6.89 0.41
N ALA A 272 -18.60 7.62 -0.33
CA ALA A 272 -19.00 8.99 0.01
C ALA A 272 -19.88 9.08 1.26
N VAL A 273 -20.63 8.01 1.57
CA VAL A 273 -21.51 7.95 2.74
C VAL A 273 -20.93 7.08 3.87
N ALA A 274 -19.71 6.56 3.69
CA ALA A 274 -19.07 5.70 4.67
C ALA A 274 -18.67 6.51 5.92
N THR A 275 -19.11 6.05 7.09
CA THR A 275 -18.78 6.67 8.39
C THR A 275 -17.62 5.96 9.10
N ARG A 276 -17.12 4.86 8.52
CA ARG A 276 -16.07 4.01 9.08
C ARG A 276 -14.83 4.04 8.20
N SER A 277 -13.66 3.96 8.85
CA SER A 277 -12.35 3.91 8.18
C SER A 277 -12.30 2.74 7.18
N GLU A 278 -11.67 2.96 6.03
CA GLU A 278 -11.39 1.92 5.04
C GLU A 278 -10.56 0.74 5.56
N ARG A 279 -9.82 0.96 6.66
CA ARG A 279 -8.92 -0.02 7.27
C ARG A 279 -9.55 -0.80 8.42
N GLU A 280 -10.81 -0.55 8.77
CA GLU A 280 -11.47 -1.20 9.91
C GLU A 280 -11.42 -2.74 9.86
N THR A 281 -11.45 -3.32 8.66
CA THR A 281 -11.42 -4.78 8.45
C THR A 281 -10.02 -5.38 8.43
N ARG A 282 -8.97 -4.59 8.71
CA ARG A 282 -7.58 -5.06 8.80
C ARG A 282 -7.29 -5.58 10.20
N ILE A 283 -7.16 -6.89 10.33
CA ILE A 283 -6.91 -7.55 11.63
C ILE A 283 -5.60 -7.03 12.28
N ILE A 284 -4.61 -6.67 11.46
CA ILE A 284 -3.33 -6.13 11.94
C ILE A 284 -3.43 -4.75 12.60
N ASP A 285 -4.47 -3.97 12.27
CA ASP A 285 -4.58 -2.60 12.77
C ASP A 285 -5.23 -2.53 14.17
N HIS A 286 -5.74 -3.66 14.70
CA HIS A 286 -6.32 -3.77 16.05
C HIS A 286 -5.28 -4.05 17.15
N GLY A 287 -3.98 -3.95 16.85
CA GLY A 287 -2.89 -4.14 17.82
C GLY A 287 -2.58 -2.88 18.65
N SER A 288 -1.92 -3.06 19.80
CA SER A 288 -1.62 -1.99 20.76
C SER A 288 -0.38 -1.12 20.44
N ASN A 289 0.41 -1.47 19.42
CA ASN A 289 1.69 -0.79 19.14
C ASN A 289 1.48 0.59 18.49
N THR A 290 2.23 1.59 18.96
CA THR A 290 2.17 2.95 18.41
C THR A 290 2.82 3.03 17.04
N MET A 291 2.60 4.12 16.30
CA MET A 291 3.27 4.32 15.01
C MET A 291 4.78 4.45 15.16
N GLU A 292 5.24 5.12 16.21
CA GLU A 292 6.68 5.30 16.44
C GLU A 292 7.37 3.96 16.65
N ASP A 293 6.72 3.03 17.37
CA ASP A 293 7.21 1.67 17.54
C ASP A 293 7.28 0.94 16.20
N LYS A 294 6.20 0.99 15.41
CA LYS A 294 6.13 0.43 14.05
C LYS A 294 7.24 1.00 13.15
N LYS A 295 7.48 2.31 13.20
CA LYS A 295 8.53 3.00 12.43
C LYS A 295 9.95 2.57 12.83
N LYS A 296 10.21 2.46 14.13
CA LYS A 296 11.49 1.98 14.67
C LYS A 296 11.74 0.53 14.29
N GLU A 297 10.68 -0.27 14.22
CA GLU A 297 10.73 -1.66 13.73
C GLU A 297 10.92 -1.75 12.22
N GLY A 298 10.83 -0.64 11.46
CA GLY A 298 10.91 -0.62 9.99
C GLY A 298 9.59 -0.93 9.28
N TYR A 299 8.49 -1.02 10.03
CA TYR A 299 7.12 -1.04 9.49
C TYR A 299 6.87 0.37 8.94
N PHE A 300 6.79 0.50 7.61
CA PHE A 300 6.90 1.72 6.78
C PHE A 300 8.33 2.05 6.37
#